data_AF-A0A1H9TWJ7-F1
#
_entry.id   AF-A0A1H9TWJ7-F1
#
_cell.length_a   1.000
_cell.length_b   1.000
_cell.length_c   1.000
_cell.angle_alpha   90.00
_cell.angle_beta   90.00
_cell.angle_gamma   90.00
#
_symmetry.space_group_name_H-M   'P 1'
#
loop_
_entity.id
_entity.type
_entity.pdbx_description
1 polymer ?
#
loop_
_entity_poly.entity_id
_entity_poly.type
_entity_poly.pdbx_seq_one_letter_code
_entity_poly.pdbx_strand_id
1 'polypeptide(L)'
;MEWSAGAVAGMLGIAPTTLRTWDRRYGLGPSTRHEGKHRRYNEDDVARLKRMVELTGAGVAPASAAASLVAEGDDLDFVAAAERLDAAGMRRVAAALIARHGVVHTWDAVLAPFLVELGERVASTAAGVEVEHVASGSIADAMRTSGVSGGTPAVLLACAPDEQHSLPLDVLAAALAEKDCVARNLGARVPADALVSAVRLLMPRVVLVWAHDRTYADQVPLADLADVPVLVAGPGWQEVPLPGGVRAVDTLETAVETILSRI
;
A
#
# COMPACT_ATOMS: atom_id res chain seq x y z
N MET A 1 -25.78 -3.98 -21.32
CA MET A 1 -27.03 -3.73 -20.53
C MET A 1 -26.61 -3.08 -19.21
N GLU A 2 -27.43 -2.22 -18.60
CA GLU A 2 -27.07 -1.54 -17.34
C GLU A 2 -28.06 -1.83 -16.21
N TRP A 3 -27.55 -2.08 -15.00
CA TRP A 3 -28.34 -2.45 -13.82
C TRP A 3 -28.22 -1.42 -12.70
N SER A 4 -29.28 -1.27 -11.89
CA SER A 4 -29.22 -0.49 -10.66
C SER A 4 -28.50 -1.27 -9.54
N ALA A 5 -27.97 -0.58 -8.55
CA ALA A 5 -27.34 -1.23 -7.38
C ALA A 5 -28.27 -2.25 -6.69
N GLY A 6 -29.58 -1.97 -6.61
CA GLY A 6 -30.55 -2.89 -6.02
C GLY A 6 -30.80 -4.13 -6.87
N ALA A 7 -30.83 -3.98 -8.20
CA ALA A 7 -30.97 -5.11 -9.12
C ALA A 7 -29.74 -6.02 -9.05
N VAL A 8 -28.53 -5.45 -9.05
CA VAL A 8 -27.29 -6.22 -8.89
C VAL A 8 -27.23 -6.94 -7.56
N ALA A 9 -27.57 -6.27 -6.45
CA ALA A 9 -27.65 -6.90 -5.13
C ALA A 9 -28.58 -8.12 -5.12
N GLY A 10 -29.77 -7.98 -5.71
CA GLY A 10 -30.73 -9.07 -5.84
C GLY A 10 -30.22 -10.22 -6.71
N MET A 11 -29.57 -9.94 -7.84
CA MET A 11 -28.99 -10.97 -8.72
C MET A 11 -27.88 -11.77 -8.02
N LEU A 12 -27.11 -11.13 -7.16
CA LEU A 12 -25.97 -11.72 -6.48
C LEU A 12 -26.31 -12.33 -5.11
N GLY A 13 -27.55 -12.17 -4.63
CA GLY A 13 -27.95 -12.65 -3.31
C GLY A 13 -27.27 -11.94 -2.13
N ILE A 14 -26.77 -10.72 -2.32
CA ILE A 14 -26.07 -9.94 -1.29
C ILE A 14 -26.85 -8.69 -0.89
N ALA A 15 -26.56 -8.14 0.28
CA ALA A 15 -27.17 -6.89 0.71
C ALA A 15 -26.66 -5.69 -0.10
N PRO A 16 -27.50 -4.69 -0.43
CA PRO A 16 -27.05 -3.43 -1.07
C PRO A 16 -26.03 -2.65 -0.23
N THR A 17 -25.95 -2.90 1.08
CA THR A 17 -24.92 -2.35 1.97
C THR A 17 -23.56 -3.01 1.75
N THR A 18 -23.52 -4.31 1.42
CA THR A 18 -22.30 -5.03 1.05
C THR A 18 -21.70 -4.46 -0.23
N LEU A 19 -22.52 -4.28 -1.27
CA LEU A 19 -22.13 -3.62 -2.52
C LEU A 19 -21.55 -2.22 -2.29
N ARG A 20 -22.19 -1.41 -1.44
CA ARG A 20 -21.69 -0.08 -1.07
C ARG A 20 -20.36 -0.14 -0.32
N THR A 21 -20.19 -1.15 0.52
CA THR A 21 -18.95 -1.36 1.27
C THR A 21 -17.82 -1.78 0.34
N TRP A 22 -18.07 -2.68 -0.61
CA TRP A 22 -17.08 -3.11 -1.60
C TRP A 22 -16.69 -2.01 -2.57
N ASP A 23 -17.65 -1.22 -3.05
CA ASP A 23 -17.37 0.00 -3.84
C ASP A 23 -16.46 0.96 -3.06
N ARG A 24 -16.82 1.29 -1.81
CA ARG A 24 -16.04 2.24 -0.99
C ARG A 24 -14.66 1.72 -0.60
N ARG A 25 -14.55 0.45 -0.19
CA ARG A 25 -13.32 -0.11 0.38
C ARG A 25 -12.37 -0.69 -0.66
N TYR A 26 -12.92 -1.22 -1.76
CA TYR A 26 -12.17 -2.01 -2.73
C TYR A 26 -12.29 -1.46 -4.16
N GLY A 27 -12.99 -0.34 -4.35
CA GLY A 27 -13.20 0.23 -5.68
C GLY A 27 -14.08 -0.63 -6.59
N LEU A 28 -14.80 -1.63 -6.06
CA LEU A 28 -15.72 -2.52 -6.80
C LEU A 28 -17.07 -1.86 -7.10
N GLY A 29 -17.02 -0.58 -7.46
CA GLY A 29 -18.15 0.20 -7.92
C GLY A 29 -18.34 0.10 -9.43
N PRO A 30 -19.33 0.83 -9.97
CA PRO A 30 -19.52 0.91 -11.41
C PRO A 30 -18.29 1.51 -12.12
N SER A 31 -17.84 0.87 -13.19
CA SER A 31 -16.69 1.34 -13.99
C SER A 31 -17.00 2.60 -14.80
N THR A 32 -18.24 2.77 -15.25
CA THR A 32 -18.70 3.98 -15.95
C THR A 32 -19.38 4.95 -14.98
N ARG A 33 -18.77 6.11 -14.75
CA ARG A 33 -19.41 7.22 -14.02
C ARG A 33 -20.34 7.98 -14.97
N HIS A 34 -21.63 7.68 -14.93
CA HIS A 34 -22.64 8.51 -15.57
C HIS A 34 -22.87 9.79 -14.75
N GLU A 35 -23.01 10.93 -15.42
CA GLU A 35 -23.47 12.19 -14.82
C GLU A 35 -24.92 12.02 -14.33
N GLY A 36 -25.10 11.44 -13.14
CA GLY A 36 -26.40 11.17 -12.57
C GLY A 36 -26.33 10.72 -11.11
N LYS A 37 -27.39 10.97 -10.34
CA LYS A 37 -27.48 10.67 -8.89
C LYS A 37 -27.49 9.16 -8.55
N HIS A 38 -27.52 8.27 -9.53
CA HIS A 38 -27.72 6.83 -9.30
C HIS A 38 -26.64 5.97 -9.96
N ARG A 39 -26.09 5.01 -9.19
CA ARG A 39 -25.06 4.05 -9.63
C ARG A 39 -25.63 3.06 -10.65
N ARG A 40 -24.97 2.93 -11.81
CA ARG A 40 -25.34 2.04 -12.92
C ARG A 40 -24.20 1.10 -13.25
N TYR A 41 -24.40 -0.20 -13.02
CA TYR A 41 -23.40 -1.25 -13.25
C TYR A 41 -23.58 -1.83 -14.65
N ASN A 42 -22.48 -2.01 -15.39
CA ASN A 42 -22.48 -2.72 -16.66
C ASN A 42 -22.19 -4.22 -16.46
N GLU A 43 -22.01 -4.95 -17.56
CA GLU A 43 -21.86 -6.40 -17.55
C GLU A 43 -20.52 -6.85 -16.92
N ASP A 44 -19.44 -6.11 -17.19
CA ASP A 44 -18.12 -6.35 -16.61
C ASP A 44 -18.12 -6.07 -15.10
N ASP A 45 -18.83 -5.02 -14.66
CA ASP A 45 -19.01 -4.74 -13.23
C ASP A 45 -19.74 -5.91 -12.54
N VAL A 46 -20.80 -6.43 -13.14
CA VAL A 46 -21.56 -7.56 -12.59
C VAL A 46 -20.70 -8.82 -12.58
N ALA A 47 -19.87 -9.07 -13.61
CA ALA A 47 -18.96 -10.20 -13.65
C ALA A 47 -17.91 -10.16 -12.53
N ARG A 48 -17.30 -8.98 -12.29
CA ARG A 48 -16.37 -8.77 -11.17
C ARG A 48 -17.05 -9.03 -9.83
N LEU A 49 -18.26 -8.50 -9.64
CA LEU A 49 -19.03 -8.68 -8.41
C LEU A 49 -19.50 -10.13 -8.20
N LYS A 50 -19.80 -10.89 -9.25
CA LYS A 50 -20.06 -12.34 -9.15
C LYS A 50 -18.86 -13.08 -8.62
N ARG A 51 -17.68 -12.83 -9.18
CA ARG A 51 -16.43 -13.48 -8.76
C ARG A 51 -16.02 -13.06 -7.34
N MET A 52 -16.34 -11.83 -6.91
CA MET A 52 -16.24 -11.42 -5.50
C MET A 52 -17.10 -12.28 -4.57
N VAL A 53 -18.35 -12.55 -4.96
CA VAL A 53 -19.26 -13.39 -4.17
C VAL A 53 -18.78 -14.84 -4.15
N GLU A 54 -18.26 -15.36 -5.25
CA GLU A 54 -17.71 -16.72 -5.32
C GLU A 54 -16.49 -16.88 -4.41
N LEU A 55 -15.52 -15.96 -4.49
CA LEU A 55 -14.31 -15.99 -3.67
C LEU A 55 -14.67 -15.87 -2.18
N THR A 56 -15.53 -14.91 -1.82
CA THR A 56 -15.97 -14.75 -0.43
C THR A 56 -16.79 -15.93 0.09
N GLY A 57 -17.62 -16.55 -0.76
CA GLY A 57 -18.35 -17.78 -0.43
C GLY A 57 -17.43 -19.00 -0.24
N ALA A 58 -16.28 -19.03 -0.92
CA ALA A 58 -15.26 -20.06 -0.76
C ALA A 58 -14.36 -19.85 0.48
N GLY A 59 -14.59 -18.79 1.26
CA GLY A 59 -13.81 -18.48 2.46
C GLY A 59 -12.58 -17.59 2.22
N VAL A 60 -12.38 -17.10 0.98
CA VAL A 60 -11.37 -16.07 0.69
C VAL A 60 -11.89 -14.77 1.31
N ALA A 61 -11.11 -14.12 2.19
CA ALA A 61 -11.65 -12.93 2.83
C ALA A 61 -11.72 -11.73 1.84
N PRO A 62 -12.62 -10.76 2.10
CA PRO A 62 -13.05 -9.81 1.07
C PRO A 62 -11.94 -8.92 0.50
N ALA A 63 -10.90 -8.59 1.25
CA ALA A 63 -9.80 -7.78 0.73
C ALA A 63 -8.96 -8.58 -0.28
N SER A 64 -8.65 -9.83 0.06
CA SER A 64 -8.05 -10.78 -0.87
C SER A 64 -8.92 -10.96 -2.12
N ALA A 65 -10.21 -11.24 -1.96
CA ALA A 65 -11.12 -11.43 -3.08
C ALA A 65 -11.18 -10.19 -4.00
N ALA A 66 -11.17 -8.99 -3.43
CA ALA A 66 -11.12 -7.76 -4.20
C ALA A 66 -9.81 -7.60 -4.98
N ALA A 67 -8.67 -7.93 -4.38
CA ALA A 67 -7.36 -7.87 -5.04
C ALA A 67 -7.32 -8.67 -6.34
N SER A 68 -7.99 -9.82 -6.37
CA SER A 68 -8.15 -10.68 -7.55
C SER A 68 -8.98 -10.07 -8.68
N LEU A 69 -9.78 -9.04 -8.40
CA LEU A 69 -10.83 -8.55 -9.31
C LEU A 69 -10.57 -7.17 -9.89
N VAL A 70 -9.78 -6.35 -9.19
CA VAL A 70 -9.29 -5.05 -9.72
C VAL A 70 -8.37 -5.28 -10.92
N ALA A 71 -7.87 -6.49 -11.05
CA ALA A 71 -6.99 -6.94 -12.09
C ALA A 71 -7.84 -7.62 -13.20
N GLU A 72 -8.24 -6.84 -14.22
CA GLU A 72 -9.08 -7.35 -15.31
C GLU A 72 -8.29 -8.29 -16.25
N GLY A 73 -8.75 -9.54 -16.35
CA GLY A 73 -8.19 -10.62 -17.18
C GLY A 73 -7.86 -11.84 -16.32
N ASP A 74 -8.11 -13.06 -16.83
CA ASP A 74 -7.82 -14.32 -16.11
C ASP A 74 -6.34 -14.46 -15.68
N ASP A 75 -5.45 -13.60 -16.20
CA ASP A 75 -4.01 -13.55 -15.93
C ASP A 75 -3.58 -12.64 -14.76
N LEU A 76 -4.50 -11.88 -14.16
CA LEU A 76 -4.16 -10.86 -13.15
C LEU A 76 -4.66 -11.15 -11.72
N ASP A 77 -5.00 -12.39 -11.37
CA ASP A 77 -5.45 -12.71 -10.01
C ASP A 77 -4.29 -12.76 -8.98
N PHE A 78 -4.14 -11.71 -8.16
CA PHE A 78 -3.07 -11.63 -7.14
C PHE A 78 -3.17 -12.74 -6.10
N VAL A 79 -4.38 -13.08 -5.65
CA VAL A 79 -4.59 -14.13 -4.65
C VAL A 79 -4.28 -15.50 -5.24
N ALA A 80 -4.76 -15.78 -6.45
CA ALA A 80 -4.47 -17.07 -7.08
C ALA A 80 -2.97 -17.24 -7.35
N ALA A 81 -2.26 -16.15 -7.67
CA ALA A 81 -0.80 -16.17 -7.73
C ALA A 81 -0.17 -16.45 -6.35
N ALA A 82 -0.69 -15.83 -5.28
CA ALA A 82 -0.23 -16.06 -3.91
C ALA A 82 -0.46 -17.50 -3.42
N GLU A 83 -1.63 -18.08 -3.71
CA GLU A 83 -1.98 -19.48 -3.38
C GLU A 83 -1.05 -20.50 -4.06
N ARG A 84 -0.47 -20.13 -5.21
CA ARG A 84 0.51 -20.95 -5.94
C ARG A 84 1.97 -20.60 -5.61
N LEU A 85 2.21 -19.65 -4.70
CA LEU A 85 3.55 -19.07 -4.43
C LEU A 85 4.24 -18.57 -5.71
N ASP A 86 3.46 -18.10 -6.68
CA ASP A 86 3.94 -17.58 -7.95
C ASP A 86 4.43 -16.13 -7.77
N ALA A 87 5.67 -15.99 -7.33
CA ALA A 87 6.31 -14.69 -7.11
C ALA A 87 6.33 -13.82 -8.38
N ALA A 88 6.57 -14.44 -9.55
CA ALA A 88 6.59 -13.74 -10.82
C ALA A 88 5.19 -13.25 -11.21
N GLY A 89 4.18 -14.10 -11.00
CA GLY A 89 2.77 -13.75 -11.15
C GLY A 89 2.38 -12.58 -10.26
N MET A 90 2.60 -12.68 -8.95
CA MET A 90 2.28 -11.61 -7.99
C MET A 90 2.95 -10.28 -8.37
N ARG A 91 4.25 -10.30 -8.72
CA ARG A 91 4.96 -9.09 -9.17
C ARG A 91 4.34 -8.51 -10.45
N ARG A 92 4.02 -9.35 -11.43
CA ARG A 92 3.38 -8.94 -12.70
C ARG A 92 2.01 -8.30 -12.44
N VAL A 93 1.20 -8.89 -11.57
CA VAL A 93 -0.11 -8.36 -11.19
C VAL A 93 0.04 -7.02 -10.48
N ALA A 94 0.90 -6.93 -9.46
CA ALA A 94 1.14 -5.68 -8.73
C ALA A 94 1.61 -4.56 -9.68
N ALA A 95 2.54 -4.85 -10.59
CA ALA A 95 3.01 -3.89 -11.59
C ALA A 95 1.90 -3.44 -12.54
N ALA A 96 1.03 -4.36 -12.99
CA ALA A 96 -0.11 -4.02 -13.86
C ALA A 96 -1.14 -3.14 -13.15
N LEU A 97 -1.43 -3.41 -11.88
CA LEU A 97 -2.32 -2.60 -11.05
C LEU A 97 -1.76 -1.18 -10.85
N ILE A 98 -0.47 -1.09 -10.49
CA ILE A 98 0.23 0.20 -10.35
C ILE A 98 0.17 0.99 -11.65
N ALA A 99 0.50 0.38 -12.80
CA ALA A 99 0.48 1.05 -14.09
C ALA A 99 -0.90 1.58 -14.48
N ARG A 100 -1.98 0.92 -14.05
CA ARG A 100 -3.36 1.29 -14.38
C ARG A 100 -3.97 2.30 -13.41
N HIS A 101 -3.67 2.19 -12.12
CA HIS A 101 -4.38 2.91 -11.06
C HIS A 101 -3.48 3.84 -10.23
N GLY A 102 -2.16 3.76 -10.41
CA GLY A 102 -1.17 4.44 -9.59
C GLY A 102 -0.83 3.69 -8.30
N VAL A 103 0.32 4.04 -7.71
CA VAL A 103 0.84 3.38 -6.50
C VAL A 103 -0.10 3.54 -5.31
N VAL A 104 -0.53 4.78 -5.01
CA VAL A 104 -1.32 5.08 -3.79
C VAL A 104 -2.63 4.29 -3.79
N HIS A 105 -3.39 4.36 -4.89
CA HIS A 105 -4.66 3.62 -5.00
C HIS A 105 -4.45 2.11 -4.92
N THR A 106 -3.45 1.58 -5.63
CA THR A 106 -3.17 0.14 -5.64
C THR A 106 -2.77 -0.36 -4.25
N TRP A 107 -1.96 0.42 -3.52
CA TRP A 107 -1.56 0.06 -2.16
C TRP A 107 -2.77 0.05 -1.22
N ASP A 108 -3.52 1.15 -1.15
CA ASP A 108 -4.59 1.33 -0.16
C ASP A 108 -5.81 0.44 -0.42
N ALA A 109 -6.18 0.22 -1.69
CA ALA A 109 -7.38 -0.52 -2.06
C ALA A 109 -7.15 -2.03 -2.20
N VAL A 110 -5.91 -2.45 -2.46
CA VAL A 110 -5.60 -3.84 -2.86
C VAL A 110 -4.50 -4.47 -2.01
N LEU A 111 -3.27 -3.96 -2.09
CA LEU A 111 -2.11 -4.67 -1.57
C LEU A 111 -2.00 -4.62 -0.04
N ALA A 112 -2.21 -3.46 0.58
CA ALA A 112 -2.17 -3.33 2.03
C ALA A 112 -3.30 -4.12 2.71
N PRO A 113 -4.57 -4.03 2.27
CA PRO A 113 -5.64 -4.86 2.81
C PRO A 113 -5.35 -6.37 2.71
N PHE A 114 -4.79 -6.84 1.59
CA PHE A 114 -4.38 -8.24 1.42
C PHE A 114 -3.31 -8.64 2.44
N LEU A 115 -2.26 -7.83 2.61
CA LEU A 115 -1.17 -8.13 3.55
C LEU A 115 -1.63 -8.11 5.01
N VAL A 116 -2.53 -7.20 5.38
CA VAL A 116 -3.12 -7.14 6.72
C VAL A 116 -3.90 -8.42 7.01
N GLU A 117 -4.78 -8.82 6.09
CA GLU A 117 -5.57 -10.05 6.23
C GLU A 117 -4.69 -11.30 6.31
N LEU A 118 -3.63 -11.37 5.48
CA LEU A 118 -2.64 -12.43 5.51
C LEU A 118 -1.90 -12.49 6.83
N GLY A 119 -1.48 -11.34 7.37
CA GLY A 119 -0.83 -11.21 8.67
C GLY A 119 -1.73 -11.66 9.82
N GLU A 120 -3.01 -11.27 9.81
CA GLU A 120 -4.01 -11.71 10.80
C GLU A 120 -4.22 -13.23 10.78
N ARG A 121 -4.26 -13.82 9.58
CA ARG A 121 -4.35 -15.28 9.41
C ARG A 121 -3.09 -15.99 9.92
N VAL A 122 -1.91 -15.49 9.58
CA VAL A 122 -0.63 -16.04 10.07
C VAL A 122 -0.57 -15.97 11.59
N ALA A 123 -0.94 -14.84 12.20
CA ALA A 123 -0.94 -14.66 13.65
C ALA A 123 -1.91 -15.61 14.36
N SER A 124 -3.06 -15.93 13.75
CA SER A 124 -4.09 -16.78 14.36
C SER A 124 -3.91 -18.28 14.11
N THR A 125 -3.28 -18.68 13.00
CA THR A 125 -3.21 -20.09 12.57
C THR A 125 -1.80 -20.64 12.43
N ALA A 126 -0.77 -19.78 12.46
CA ALA A 126 0.61 -20.08 12.06
C ALA A 126 0.77 -20.61 10.62
N ALA A 127 -0.29 -20.62 9.81
CA ALA A 127 -0.26 -21.01 8.40
C ALA A 127 -0.19 -19.79 7.48
N GLY A 128 0.55 -19.90 6.38
CA GLY A 128 0.67 -18.83 5.37
C GLY A 128 1.89 -17.92 5.53
N VAL A 129 2.87 -18.28 6.36
CA VAL A 129 4.13 -17.51 6.51
C VAL A 129 4.90 -17.50 5.19
N GLU A 130 4.91 -18.63 4.48
CA GLU A 130 5.49 -18.74 3.14
C GLU A 130 4.79 -17.82 2.13
N VAL A 131 3.47 -17.68 2.22
CA VAL A 131 2.70 -16.77 1.35
C VAL A 131 3.00 -15.32 1.70
N GLU A 132 3.11 -14.97 2.98
CA GLU A 132 3.48 -13.63 3.45
C GLU A 132 4.82 -13.19 2.89
N HIS A 133 5.86 -14.02 3.07
CA HIS A 133 7.20 -13.71 2.60
C HIS A 133 7.24 -13.52 1.08
N VAL A 134 6.60 -14.41 0.32
CA VAL A 134 6.59 -14.31 -1.15
C VAL A 134 5.76 -13.10 -1.61
N ALA A 135 4.63 -12.80 -0.96
CA ALA A 135 3.81 -11.64 -1.30
C ALA A 135 4.53 -10.32 -1.01
N SER A 136 5.04 -10.13 0.21
CA SER A 136 5.79 -8.93 0.61
C SER A 136 7.00 -8.69 -0.30
N GLY A 137 7.77 -9.76 -0.62
CA GLY A 137 8.90 -9.68 -1.54
C GLY A 137 8.48 -9.29 -2.97
N SER A 138 7.43 -9.91 -3.50
CA SER A 138 6.94 -9.65 -4.86
C SER A 138 6.39 -8.24 -5.04
N ILE A 139 5.69 -7.72 -4.02
CA ILE A 139 5.21 -6.34 -4.00
C ILE A 139 6.38 -5.37 -3.93
N ALA A 140 7.36 -5.63 -3.06
CA ALA A 140 8.53 -4.77 -2.93
C ALA A 140 9.32 -4.68 -4.26
N ASP A 141 9.46 -5.79 -4.98
CA ASP A 141 10.08 -5.80 -6.31
C ASP A 141 9.29 -4.99 -7.35
N ALA A 142 7.96 -5.07 -7.33
CA ALA A 142 7.11 -4.26 -8.20
C ALA A 142 7.30 -2.75 -7.91
N MET A 143 7.28 -2.36 -6.62
CA MET A 143 7.47 -0.97 -6.20
C MET A 143 8.85 -0.43 -6.58
N ARG A 144 9.91 -1.19 -6.34
CA ARG A 144 11.28 -0.80 -6.70
C ARG A 144 11.49 -0.66 -8.21
N THR A 145 10.77 -1.44 -9.02
CA THR A 145 10.83 -1.33 -10.48
C THR A 145 10.12 -0.06 -10.96
N SER A 146 9.00 0.31 -10.34
CA SER A 146 8.27 1.54 -10.66
C SER A 146 8.97 2.81 -10.13
N GLY A 147 9.77 2.70 -9.07
CA GLY A 147 10.41 3.81 -8.37
C GLY A 147 11.72 4.33 -8.95
N VAL A 148 12.12 3.93 -10.16
CA VAL A 148 13.43 4.31 -10.73
C VAL A 148 13.36 5.73 -11.31
N SER A 149 13.72 6.73 -10.51
CA SER A 149 13.96 8.10 -10.97
C SER A 149 15.45 8.47 -10.91
N GLY A 150 15.96 9.03 -12.00
CA GLY A 150 17.32 9.59 -12.05
C GLY A 150 17.39 10.97 -11.39
N GLY A 151 18.53 11.30 -10.78
CA GLY A 151 18.79 12.64 -10.22
C GLY A 151 19.32 12.62 -8.78
N THR A 152 19.50 13.82 -8.23
CA THR A 152 19.90 13.99 -6.82
C THR A 152 18.68 13.78 -5.92
N PRO A 153 18.75 12.89 -4.91
CA PRO A 153 17.60 12.62 -4.05
C PRO A 153 17.26 13.84 -3.20
N ALA A 154 16.02 14.32 -3.30
CA ALA A 154 15.51 15.39 -2.47
C ALA A 154 14.95 14.87 -1.13
N VAL A 155 14.67 13.56 -1.07
CA VAL A 155 14.07 12.89 0.09
C VAL A 155 14.95 11.73 0.54
N LEU A 156 15.12 11.57 1.85
CA LEU A 156 15.75 10.40 2.46
C LEU A 156 14.72 9.58 3.23
N LEU A 157 14.64 8.30 2.95
CA LEU A 157 13.74 7.35 3.61
C LEU A 157 14.59 6.33 4.38
N ALA A 158 14.23 6.05 5.62
CA ALA A 158 14.92 5.08 6.47
C ALA A 158 13.97 4.38 7.43
N CYS A 159 14.15 3.08 7.64
CA CYS A 159 13.56 2.42 8.80
C CYS A 159 14.34 2.82 10.06
N ALA A 160 13.66 2.82 11.20
CA ALA A 160 14.29 2.97 12.51
C ALA A 160 15.33 1.86 12.78
N PRO A 161 16.20 2.03 13.79
CA PRO A 161 17.09 0.96 14.24
C PRO A 161 16.32 -0.33 14.53
N ASP A 162 16.87 -1.46 14.11
CA ASP A 162 16.31 -2.81 14.22
C ASP A 162 14.95 -3.10 13.54
N GLU A 163 14.30 -2.09 12.97
CA GLU A 163 13.08 -2.25 12.19
C GLU A 163 13.34 -3.02 10.88
N GLN A 164 12.58 -4.08 10.63
CA GLN A 164 12.71 -4.94 9.43
C GLN A 164 11.61 -4.72 8.39
N HIS A 165 10.48 -4.11 8.77
CA HIS A 165 9.34 -3.89 7.88
C HIS A 165 9.60 -2.68 6.95
N SER A 166 10.40 -2.88 5.91
CA SER A 166 10.79 -1.81 4.97
C SER A 166 9.84 -1.60 3.79
N LEU A 167 8.88 -2.50 3.57
CA LEU A 167 7.93 -2.42 2.45
C LEU A 167 7.19 -1.06 2.37
N PRO A 168 6.72 -0.45 3.47
CA PRO A 168 6.10 0.87 3.42
C PRO A 168 7.00 1.97 2.82
N LEU A 169 8.32 1.87 2.97
CA LEU A 169 9.26 2.81 2.37
C LEU A 169 9.44 2.58 0.87
N ASP A 170 9.42 1.33 0.41
CA ASP A 170 9.43 1.03 -1.02
C ASP A 170 8.17 1.56 -1.71
N VAL A 171 7.01 1.41 -1.05
CA VAL A 171 5.74 1.96 -1.53
C VAL A 171 5.78 3.48 -1.61
N LEU A 172 6.26 4.16 -0.56
CA LEU A 172 6.39 5.62 -0.55
C LEU A 172 7.39 6.10 -1.63
N ALA A 173 8.53 5.42 -1.78
CA ALA A 173 9.49 5.75 -2.82
C ALA A 173 8.87 5.64 -4.22
N ALA A 174 8.10 4.59 -4.49
CA ALA A 174 7.40 4.42 -5.76
C ALA A 174 6.33 5.52 -5.98
N ALA A 175 5.57 5.87 -4.94
CA ALA A 175 4.57 6.94 -5.03
C ALA A 175 5.18 8.33 -5.27
N LEU A 176 6.35 8.61 -4.69
CA LEU A 176 7.10 9.85 -4.95
C LEU A 176 7.69 9.86 -6.38
N ALA A 177 8.16 8.72 -6.88
CA ALA A 177 8.67 8.60 -8.24
C ALA A 177 7.60 8.88 -9.30
N GLU A 178 6.34 8.47 -9.08
CA GLU A 178 5.20 8.84 -9.95
C GLU A 178 4.97 10.36 -10.05
N LYS A 179 5.56 11.13 -9.13
CA LYS A 179 5.48 12.59 -9.06
C LYS A 179 6.83 13.26 -9.36
N ASP A 180 7.74 12.54 -10.03
CA ASP A 180 9.09 12.98 -10.38
C ASP A 180 9.93 13.40 -9.16
N CYS A 181 9.58 12.93 -7.96
CA CYS A 181 10.29 13.23 -6.72
C CYS A 181 11.28 12.10 -6.40
N VAL A 182 12.58 12.39 -6.50
CA VAL A 182 13.64 11.41 -6.26
C VAL A 182 13.84 11.19 -4.76
N ALA A 183 13.59 9.96 -4.30
CA ALA A 183 13.84 9.53 -2.93
C ALA A 183 15.01 8.54 -2.86
N ARG A 184 15.85 8.66 -1.83
CA ARG A 184 16.85 7.65 -1.46
C ARG A 184 16.30 6.81 -0.31
N ASN A 185 16.01 5.54 -0.57
CA ASN A 185 15.64 4.59 0.48
C ASN A 185 16.89 3.87 1.01
N LEU A 186 17.15 3.98 2.32
CA LEU A 186 18.22 3.25 3.01
C LEU A 186 17.81 1.83 3.43
N GLY A 187 16.51 1.53 3.40
CA GLY A 187 15.96 0.23 3.73
C GLY A 187 15.80 -0.02 5.24
N ALA A 188 15.80 -1.30 5.60
CA ALA A 188 15.60 -1.80 6.95
C ALA A 188 16.81 -1.56 7.87
N ARG A 189 16.56 -1.58 9.18
CA ARG A 189 17.55 -1.63 10.27
C ARG A 189 18.65 -0.58 10.15
N VAL A 190 18.29 0.68 9.88
CA VAL A 190 19.27 1.76 9.71
C VAL A 190 19.79 2.17 11.10
N PRO A 191 21.10 2.01 11.39
CA PRO A 191 21.66 2.49 12.65
C PRO A 191 21.54 4.01 12.80
N ALA A 192 21.40 4.49 14.04
CA ALA A 192 21.19 5.91 14.34
C ALA A 192 22.30 6.81 13.76
N ASP A 193 23.56 6.41 13.92
CA ASP A 193 24.73 7.12 13.41
C ASP A 193 24.82 7.10 11.88
N ALA A 194 24.42 5.99 11.25
CA ALA A 194 24.33 5.86 9.80
C ALA A 194 23.26 6.80 9.21
N LEU A 195 22.10 6.94 9.87
CA LEU A 195 21.06 7.90 9.46
C LEU A 195 21.58 9.34 9.49
N VAL A 196 22.19 9.76 10.61
CA VAL A 196 22.77 11.12 10.75
C VAL A 196 23.86 11.35 9.68
N SER A 197 24.72 10.34 9.45
CA SER A 197 25.76 10.42 8.42
C SER A 197 25.18 10.55 7.01
N ALA A 198 24.10 9.83 6.69
CA ALA A 198 23.43 9.92 5.40
C ALA A 198 22.77 11.29 5.17
N VAL A 199 22.16 11.88 6.21
CA VAL A 199 21.61 13.24 6.13
C VAL A 199 22.70 14.26 5.83
N ARG A 200 23.85 14.19 6.50
CA ARG A 200 24.98 15.09 6.24
C ARG A 200 25.56 14.92 4.84
N LEU A 201 25.62 13.69 4.33
CA LEU A 201 26.19 13.40 3.01
C LEU A 201 25.25 13.83 1.87
N LEU A 202 23.95 13.55 2.01
CA LEU A 202 22.98 13.73 0.94
C LEU A 202 22.30 15.10 0.98
N MET A 203 22.33 15.78 2.14
CA MET A 203 21.65 17.06 2.38
C MET A 203 20.20 17.04 1.86
N PRO A 204 19.37 16.05 2.25
CA PRO A 204 18.00 15.93 1.75
C PRO A 204 17.16 17.11 2.23
N ARG A 205 16.09 17.43 1.50
CA ARG A 205 15.12 18.47 1.90
C ARG A 205 14.11 17.95 2.92
N VAL A 206 13.86 16.64 2.93
CA VAL A 206 12.99 15.97 3.89
C VAL A 206 13.57 14.60 4.24
N VAL A 207 13.49 14.23 5.51
CA VAL A 207 13.76 12.85 5.98
C VAL A 207 12.44 12.25 6.44
N LEU A 208 12.14 11.02 6.06
CA LEU A 208 11.06 10.24 6.66
C LEU A 208 11.59 8.98 7.31
N VAL A 209 11.24 8.78 8.59
CA VAL A 209 11.62 7.60 9.36
C VAL A 209 10.42 6.72 9.65
N TRP A 210 10.50 5.45 9.27
CA TRP A 210 9.46 4.45 9.51
C TRP A 210 9.76 3.62 10.76
N ALA A 211 8.76 3.42 11.62
CA ALA A 211 8.81 2.45 12.71
C ALA A 211 7.45 1.75 12.91
N HIS A 212 7.47 0.43 12.99
CA HIS A 212 6.32 -0.41 13.26
C HIS A 212 6.11 -0.62 14.77
N ASP A 213 7.19 -0.67 15.54
CA ASP A 213 7.16 -0.80 17.00
C ASP A 213 7.79 0.42 17.69
N ARG A 214 7.24 0.79 18.85
CA ARG A 214 7.72 1.93 19.65
C ARG A 214 9.16 1.75 20.11
N THR A 215 9.57 0.52 20.43
CA THR A 215 10.94 0.21 20.85
C THR A 215 11.97 0.54 19.78
N TYR A 216 11.58 0.51 18.50
CA TYR A 216 12.44 0.95 17.38
C TYR A 216 12.37 2.46 17.20
N ALA A 217 11.16 3.05 17.29
CA ALA A 217 10.96 4.50 17.20
C ALA A 217 11.79 5.28 18.24
N ASP A 218 11.82 4.80 19.49
CA ASP A 218 12.56 5.41 20.60
C ASP A 218 14.08 5.42 20.38
N GLN A 219 14.61 4.62 19.45
CA GLN A 219 16.05 4.57 19.12
C GLN A 219 16.47 5.61 18.05
N VAL A 220 15.50 6.28 17.42
CA VAL A 220 15.79 7.24 16.35
C VAL A 220 16.29 8.56 16.95
N PRO A 221 17.45 9.07 16.51
CA PRO A 221 18.06 10.26 17.10
C PRO A 221 17.43 11.56 16.56
N LEU A 222 16.14 11.78 16.81
CA LEU A 222 15.39 12.91 16.24
C LEU A 222 16.02 14.28 16.54
N ALA A 223 16.63 14.45 17.72
CA ALA A 223 17.32 15.69 18.09
C ALA A 223 18.53 15.99 17.20
N ASP A 224 19.22 14.96 16.72
CA ASP A 224 20.41 15.09 15.85
C ASP A 224 20.02 15.36 14.39
N LEU A 225 18.71 15.35 14.08
CA LEU A 225 18.14 15.62 12.76
C LEU A 225 17.45 16.99 12.67
N ALA A 226 17.60 17.85 13.69
CA ALA A 226 16.83 19.10 13.82
C ALA A 226 17.04 20.11 12.67
N ASP A 227 18.13 19.99 11.91
CA ASP A 227 18.46 20.89 10.79
C ASP A 227 17.72 20.55 9.48
N VAL A 228 16.97 19.44 9.44
CA VAL A 228 16.18 19.03 8.28
C VAL A 228 14.73 18.75 8.71
N PRO A 229 13.71 19.10 7.90
CA PRO A 229 12.35 18.68 8.15
C PRO A 229 12.24 17.15 8.27
N VAL A 230 11.80 16.67 9.44
CA VAL A 230 11.62 15.23 9.70
C VAL A 230 10.14 14.88 9.71
N LEU A 231 9.80 13.85 8.95
CA LEU A 231 8.53 13.14 9.04
C LEU A 231 8.75 11.79 9.73
N VAL A 232 7.78 11.37 10.52
CA VAL A 232 7.74 10.03 11.10
C VAL A 232 6.45 9.34 10.71
N ALA A 233 6.55 8.04 10.40
CA ALA A 233 5.43 7.26 9.91
C ALA A 233 5.44 5.85 10.50
N GLY A 234 4.25 5.29 10.69
CA GLY A 234 4.05 3.94 11.21
C GLY A 234 3.58 3.89 12.66
N PRO A 235 3.01 2.75 13.08
CA PRO A 235 2.36 2.61 14.38
C PRO A 235 3.30 2.79 15.57
N GLY A 236 4.61 2.56 15.39
CA GLY A 236 5.61 2.74 16.45
C GLY A 236 5.72 4.19 16.95
N TRP A 237 5.24 5.16 16.18
CA TRP A 237 5.24 6.58 16.55
C TRP A 237 3.96 7.04 17.26
N GLN A 238 2.97 6.16 17.42
CA GLN A 238 1.76 6.50 18.15
C GLN A 238 2.11 6.82 19.62
N GLU A 239 1.62 7.95 20.10
CA GLU A 239 1.84 8.43 21.48
C GLU A 239 3.31 8.71 21.85
N VAL A 240 4.21 8.78 20.86
CA VAL A 240 5.60 9.21 21.05
C VAL A 240 5.67 10.75 21.07
N PRO A 241 6.21 11.38 22.13
CA PRO A 241 6.42 12.82 22.14
C PRO A 241 7.43 13.24 21.07
N LEU A 242 7.00 14.08 20.14
CA LEU A 242 7.84 14.53 19.03
C LEU A 242 8.48 15.89 19.33
N PRO A 243 9.80 16.07 19.07
CA PRO A 243 10.45 17.37 19.14
C PRO A 243 9.83 18.39 18.16
N GLY A 244 10.04 19.68 18.44
CA GLY A 244 9.64 20.75 17.53
C GLY A 244 10.28 20.57 16.15
N GLY A 245 9.48 20.67 15.09
CA GLY A 245 9.94 20.49 13.70
C GLY A 245 9.76 19.06 13.14
N VAL A 246 9.46 18.08 14.00
CA VAL A 246 9.10 16.71 13.58
C VAL A 246 7.58 16.59 13.43
N ARG A 247 7.10 15.96 12.35
CA ARG A 247 5.66 15.76 12.11
C ARG A 247 5.34 14.30 11.83
N ALA A 248 4.35 13.76 12.54
CA ALA A 248 3.80 12.45 12.22
C ALA A 248 2.88 12.50 10.99
N VAL A 249 2.93 11.46 10.17
CA VAL A 249 2.00 11.19 9.07
C VAL A 249 1.44 9.77 9.20
N ASP A 250 0.15 9.61 8.95
CA ASP A 250 -0.63 8.40 9.24
C ASP A 250 -1.09 7.64 8.00
N THR A 251 -1.13 8.30 6.85
CA THR A 251 -1.47 7.68 5.55
C THR A 251 -0.39 7.92 4.50
N LEU A 252 -0.34 7.04 3.50
CA LEU A 252 0.55 7.17 2.35
C LEU A 252 0.27 8.47 1.58
N GLU A 253 -1.00 8.80 1.35
CA GLU A 253 -1.43 10.03 0.68
C GLU A 253 -0.92 11.28 1.40
N THR A 254 -1.16 11.39 2.72
CA THR A 254 -0.69 12.51 3.53
C THR A 254 0.83 12.63 3.53
N ALA A 255 1.55 11.49 3.56
CA ALA A 255 3.01 11.47 3.48
C ALA A 255 3.50 12.05 2.14
N VAL A 256 2.94 11.60 1.02
CA VAL A 256 3.27 12.10 -0.33
C VAL A 256 2.99 13.60 -0.43
N GLU A 257 1.79 14.06 -0.07
CA GLU A 257 1.42 15.47 -0.14
C GLU A 257 2.32 16.37 0.71
N THR A 258 2.62 15.94 1.95
CA THR A 258 3.46 16.70 2.88
C THR A 258 4.91 16.78 2.42
N ILE A 259 5.42 15.73 1.75
CA ILE A 259 6.75 15.75 1.15
C ILE A 259 6.77 16.71 -0.03
N LEU A 260 5.84 16.56 -0.98
CA LEU A 260 5.80 17.37 -2.20
C LEU A 260 5.60 18.85 -1.92
N SER A 261 4.87 19.24 -0.87
CA SER A 261 4.74 20.65 -0.48
C SER A 261 6.05 21.30 0.00
N ARG A 262 7.11 20.51 0.18
CA ARG A 262 8.42 20.95 0.67
C ARG A 262 9.54 20.79 -0.36
N ILE A 263 9.23 20.25 -1.54
CA ILE A 263 10.12 20.20 -2.71
C ILE A 263 9.78 21.38 -3.62
#